data_AF-Q4RA94-F1
#
_entry.id   AF-Q4RA94-F1
#
_cell.length_a   1.000
_cell.length_b   1.000
_cell.length_c   1.000
_cell.angle_alpha   90.00
_cell.angle_beta   90.00
_cell.angle_gamma   90.00
#
_symmetry.space_group_name_H-M   'P 1'
#
loop_
_entity.id
_entity.type
_entity.pdbx_description
1 polymer ?
#
loop_
_entity_poly.entity_id
_entity_poly.type
_entity_poly.pdbx_seq_one_letter_code
_entity_poly.pdbx_strand_id
1 'polypeptide(L)'
;GVILYILLVGYPPFWDEDQHKLYQQIKAGAYDFPSPEWDTVTPEAKNLINQMLTINPAKRITAEQALKHPWICHRSTVASMMHRQETVECLRKFNARRKLKGAILTTMLVSRNFSGGCELQPSRPREACRGRGG
;
A
#
# COMPACT_ATOMS: atom_id res chain seq x y z
N GLY A 1 1.38 10.91 -4.95
CA GLY A 1 2.66 10.51 -5.56
C GLY A 1 2.71 9.01 -5.72
N VAL A 2 3.04 8.28 -4.66
CA VAL A 2 3.25 6.82 -4.69
C VAL A 2 2.07 6.03 -5.29
N ILE A 3 0.84 6.32 -4.86
CA ILE A 3 -0.36 5.66 -5.38
C ILE A 3 -0.54 5.93 -6.88
N LEU A 4 -0.36 7.18 -7.31
CA LEU A 4 -0.49 7.57 -8.71
C LEU A 4 0.54 6.85 -9.59
N TYR A 5 1.78 6.73 -9.12
CA TYR A 5 2.83 5.96 -9.80
C TYR A 5 2.39 4.49 -10.01
N ILE A 6 1.91 3.83 -8.95
CA ILE A 6 1.43 2.44 -9.02
C ILE A 6 0.25 2.31 -9.97
N LEU A 7 -0.66 3.28 -10.02
CA LEU A 7 -1.81 3.24 -10.93
C LEU A 7 -1.42 3.32 -12.41
N LEU A 8 -0.29 3.95 -12.74
CA LEU A 8 0.17 4.08 -14.13
C LEU A 8 0.92 2.87 -14.64
N VAL A 9 1.79 2.27 -13.82
CA VAL A 9 2.71 1.19 -14.26
C VAL A 9 2.64 -0.10 -13.44
N GLY A 10 1.93 -0.10 -12.32
CA GLY A 10 1.63 -1.31 -11.55
C GLY A 10 2.70 -1.77 -10.55
N TYR A 11 3.76 -0.99 -10.34
CA TYR A 11 4.81 -1.24 -9.32
C TYR A 11 5.13 0.04 -8.52
N PRO A 12 5.67 -0.07 -7.29
CA PRO A 12 5.95 1.11 -6.46
C PRO A 12 7.24 1.84 -6.89
N PRO A 13 7.32 3.17 -6.70
CA PRO A 13 8.51 3.98 -7.01
C PRO A 13 9.68 3.74 -6.04
N PHE A 14 9.40 3.21 -4.84
CA PHE A 14 10.42 2.87 -3.84
C PHE A 14 10.22 1.42 -3.43
N TRP A 15 11.27 0.61 -3.54
CA TRP A 15 11.22 -0.79 -3.15
C TRP A 15 12.63 -1.30 -2.82
N ASP A 16 12.73 -1.96 -1.68
CA ASP A 16 13.89 -2.74 -1.27
C ASP A 16 13.39 -3.85 -0.33
N GLU A 17 14.14 -4.95 -0.23
CA GLU A 17 13.88 -6.00 0.76
C GLU A 17 14.34 -5.57 2.15
N ASP A 18 15.43 -4.79 2.20
CA ASP A 18 15.95 -4.16 3.40
C ASP A 18 15.18 -2.86 3.70
N GLN A 19 14.53 -2.81 4.86
CA GLN A 19 13.76 -1.64 5.28
C GLN A 19 14.64 -0.39 5.42
N HIS A 20 15.88 -0.53 5.86
CA HIS A 20 16.78 0.62 6.03
C HIS A 20 17.10 1.27 4.68
N LYS A 21 17.41 0.45 3.66
CA LYS A 21 17.64 0.94 2.29
C LYS A 21 16.39 1.56 1.68
N LEU A 22 15.22 0.94 1.89
CA LEU A 22 13.93 1.52 1.48
C LEU A 22 13.71 2.92 2.07
N TYR A 23 13.94 3.10 3.38
CA TYR A 23 13.81 4.41 4.01
C TYR A 23 14.85 5.41 3.50
N GLN A 24 16.06 4.98 3.15
CA GLN A 24 17.06 5.84 2.51
C GLN A 24 16.60 6.33 1.14
N GLN A 25 16.05 5.45 0.29
CA GLN A 25 15.49 5.82 -1.00
C GLN A 25 14.37 6.86 -0.86
N ILE A 26 13.45 6.64 0.10
CA ILE A 26 12.33 7.57 0.37
C ILE A 26 12.85 8.95 0.81
N LYS A 27 13.84 8.99 1.72
CA LYS A 27 14.41 10.26 2.20
C LYS A 27 15.17 11.00 1.10
N ALA A 28 15.86 10.28 0.23
CA ALA A 28 16.57 10.84 -0.91
C ALA A 28 15.64 11.26 -2.06
N GLY A 29 14.42 10.71 -2.11
CA GLY A 29 13.53 10.89 -3.27
C GLY A 29 14.04 10.16 -4.50
N ALA A 30 14.76 9.07 -4.29
CA ALA A 30 15.36 8.28 -5.36
C ALA A 30 14.30 7.35 -5.98
N TYR A 31 13.66 7.83 -7.04
CA TYR A 31 12.81 7.05 -7.95
C TYR A 31 13.04 7.55 -9.38
N ASP A 32 12.73 6.71 -10.36
CA ASP A 32 12.92 6.98 -11.78
C ASP A 32 11.67 6.63 -12.59
N PHE A 33 11.76 6.77 -13.91
CA PHE A 33 10.70 6.44 -14.86
C PHE A 33 11.28 5.53 -15.94
N PRO A 34 11.56 4.25 -15.62
CA PRO A 34 12.32 3.37 -16.52
C PRO A 34 11.52 2.99 -17.77
N SER A 35 12.23 2.82 -18.88
CA SER A 35 11.69 2.26 -20.11
C SER A 35 11.56 0.74 -20.00
N PRO A 36 10.59 0.11 -20.70
CA PRO A 36 9.69 0.71 -21.68
C PRO A 36 8.36 1.22 -21.12
N GLU A 37 7.99 0.90 -19.88
CA GLU A 37 6.63 1.11 -19.35
C GLU A 37 6.27 2.60 -19.27
N TRP A 38 7.27 3.45 -19.00
CA TRP A 38 7.11 4.90 -18.90
C TRP A 38 7.24 5.66 -20.21
N ASP A 39 7.66 5.03 -21.31
CA ASP A 39 7.85 5.72 -22.60
C ASP A 39 6.54 6.24 -23.16
N THR A 40 5.47 5.49 -22.94
CA THR A 40 4.12 5.83 -23.39
C THR A 40 3.40 6.78 -22.42
N VAL A 41 3.94 7.00 -21.22
CA VAL A 41 3.29 7.79 -20.15
C VAL A 41 3.54 9.27 -20.41
N THR A 42 2.47 10.07 -20.39
CA THR A 42 2.56 11.47 -20.78
C THR A 42 3.45 12.29 -19.84
N PRO A 43 4.21 13.28 -20.36
CA PRO A 43 5.08 14.14 -19.55
C PRO A 43 4.33 14.80 -18.39
N GLU A 44 3.07 15.14 -18.57
CA GLU A 44 2.24 15.79 -17.56
C GLU A 44 1.90 14.84 -16.40
N ALA A 45 1.76 13.55 -16.67
CA ALA A 45 1.58 12.54 -15.63
C ALA A 45 2.84 12.43 -14.76
N LYS A 46 4.00 12.35 -15.41
CA LYS A 46 5.32 12.32 -14.76
C LYS A 46 5.55 13.60 -13.95
N ASN A 47 5.20 14.76 -14.51
CA ASN A 47 5.32 16.04 -13.83
C ASN A 47 4.47 16.11 -12.55
N LEU A 48 3.21 15.66 -12.60
CA LEU A 48 2.36 15.60 -11.42
C LEU A 48 2.95 14.67 -10.34
N ILE A 49 3.48 13.51 -10.74
CA ILE A 49 4.17 12.60 -9.81
C ILE A 49 5.36 13.31 -9.15
N ASN A 50 6.18 14.01 -9.94
CA ASN A 50 7.33 14.77 -9.42
C ASN A 50 6.90 15.80 -8.37
N GLN A 51 5.85 16.57 -8.65
CA GLN A 51 5.33 17.57 -7.72
C GLN A 51 4.77 16.94 -6.42
N MET A 52 4.18 15.74 -6.50
CA MET A 52 3.67 15.02 -5.34
C MET A 52 4.76 14.28 -4.53
N LEU A 53 5.86 13.87 -5.17
CA LEU A 53 6.99 13.17 -4.56
C LEU A 53 8.15 14.11 -4.18
N THR A 54 7.91 15.43 -4.17
CA THR A 54 8.86 16.43 -3.67
C THR A 54 9.23 16.15 -2.20
N ILE A 55 10.54 16.07 -1.94
CA ILE A 55 11.09 15.77 -0.60
C ILE A 55 10.75 16.86 0.41
N ASN A 56 10.97 18.12 0.05
CA ASN A 56 10.62 19.23 0.93
C ASN A 56 9.08 19.38 0.99
N PRO A 57 8.44 19.15 2.15
CA PRO A 57 6.99 19.23 2.27
C PRO A 57 6.44 20.64 2.01
N ALA A 58 7.20 21.69 2.30
CA ALA A 58 6.80 23.07 2.02
C ALA A 58 6.79 23.41 0.52
N LYS A 59 7.51 22.63 -0.30
CA LYS A 59 7.52 22.75 -1.77
C LYS A 59 6.65 21.70 -2.45
N ARG A 60 6.05 20.78 -1.69
CA ARG A 60 5.21 19.72 -2.22
C ARG A 60 3.85 20.28 -2.60
N ILE A 61 3.34 19.88 -3.76
CA ILE A 61 2.03 20.29 -4.23
C ILE A 61 0.93 19.93 -3.23
N THR A 62 0.00 20.84 -3.00
CA THR A 62 -1.18 20.57 -2.16
C THR A 62 -2.23 19.79 -2.95
N ALA A 63 -3.19 19.19 -2.24
CA ALA A 63 -4.30 18.48 -2.90
C ALA A 63 -5.11 19.40 -3.83
N GLU A 64 -5.36 20.65 -3.40
CA GLU A 64 -6.10 21.63 -4.20
C GLU A 64 -5.33 22.01 -5.48
N GLN A 65 -4.03 22.23 -5.37
CA GLN A 65 -3.17 22.50 -6.54
C GLN A 65 -3.10 21.28 -7.47
N ALA A 66 -3.03 20.06 -6.93
CA ALA A 66 -3.02 18.84 -7.72
C ALA A 66 -4.31 18.67 -8.52
N LEU A 67 -5.47 18.94 -7.92
CA LEU A 67 -6.76 18.89 -8.63
C LEU A 67 -6.84 19.85 -9.81
N LYS A 68 -6.11 20.97 -9.76
CA LYS A 68 -6.01 21.97 -10.83
C LYS A 68 -4.93 21.64 -11.87
N HIS A 69 -4.17 20.57 -11.69
CA HIS A 69 -3.09 20.20 -12.60
C HIS A 69 -3.64 19.78 -13.98
N PRO A 70 -3.00 20.16 -15.10
CA PRO A 70 -3.49 19.87 -16.45
C PRO A 70 -3.80 18.39 -16.72
N TRP A 71 -2.99 17.49 -16.14
CA TRP A 71 -3.20 16.05 -16.24
C TRP A 71 -4.54 15.58 -15.62
N ILE A 72 -5.06 16.30 -14.61
CA ILE A 72 -6.35 16.02 -13.97
C ILE A 72 -7.48 16.81 -14.64
N CYS A 73 -7.31 18.13 -14.82
CA CYS A 73 -8.37 19.00 -15.36
C CYS A 73 -8.65 18.76 -16.85
N HIS A 74 -7.64 18.46 -17.65
CA HIS A 74 -7.76 18.33 -19.11
C HIS A 74 -7.54 16.87 -19.54
N ARG A 75 -8.15 15.94 -18.81
CA ARG A 75 -7.99 14.50 -19.04
C ARG A 75 -8.28 14.08 -20.49
N SER A 76 -9.23 14.73 -21.16
CA SER A 76 -9.61 14.45 -22.56
C SER A 76 -8.53 14.81 -23.59
N THR A 77 -7.59 15.70 -23.27
CA THR A 77 -6.55 16.16 -24.20
C THR A 77 -5.13 15.82 -23.76
N VAL A 78 -4.91 15.60 -22.45
CA VAL A 78 -3.58 15.47 -21.84
C VAL A 78 -3.29 14.07 -21.31
N ALA A 79 -4.32 13.27 -21.01
CA ALA A 79 -4.13 11.88 -20.60
C ALA A 79 -4.12 10.95 -21.82
N SER A 80 -3.17 10.02 -21.86
CA SER A 80 -3.13 9.01 -22.93
C SER A 80 -4.39 8.14 -22.89
N MET A 81 -5.07 8.00 -24.03
CA MET A 81 -6.25 7.14 -24.20
C MET A 81 -5.90 5.68 -24.49
N MET A 82 -4.62 5.31 -24.43
CA MET A 82 -4.19 3.94 -24.70
C MET A 82 -4.49 3.02 -23.52
N HIS A 83 -5.19 1.92 -23.80
CA HIS A 83 -5.42 0.86 -22.82
C HIS A 83 -4.09 0.11 -22.56
N ARG A 84 -3.60 0.14 -21.31
CA ARG A 84 -2.37 -0.57 -20.91
C ARG A 84 -2.69 -1.88 -20.23
N GLN A 85 -2.65 -2.97 -21.00
CA GLN A 85 -2.91 -4.31 -20.47
C GLN A 85 -1.85 -4.76 -19.45
N GLU A 86 -0.58 -4.45 -19.69
CA GLU A 86 0.54 -4.79 -18.80
C GLU A 86 0.40 -4.13 -17.41
N THR A 87 -0.05 -2.88 -17.34
CA THR A 87 -0.34 -2.20 -16.06
C THR A 87 -1.37 -2.98 -15.25
N VAL A 88 -2.43 -3.50 -15.89
CA VAL A 88 -3.47 -4.28 -15.22
C VAL A 88 -2.92 -5.57 -14.64
N GLU A 89 -2.02 -6.25 -15.35
CA GLU A 89 -1.37 -7.47 -14.88
C GLU A 89 -0.42 -7.22 -13.70
N CYS A 90 0.39 -6.18 -13.78
CA CYS A 90 1.27 -5.76 -12.69
C CYS A 90 0.46 -5.36 -11.44
N LEU A 91 -0.67 -4.65 -11.60
CA LEU A 91 -1.59 -4.33 -10.50
C LEU A 91 -2.17 -5.59 -9.83
N ARG A 92 -2.49 -6.64 -10.61
CA ARG A 92 -2.93 -7.93 -10.06
C ARG A 92 -1.83 -8.58 -9.21
N LYS A 93 -0.59 -8.63 -9.73
CA LYS A 93 0.59 -9.16 -9.00
C LYS A 93 0.86 -8.36 -7.71
N PHE A 94 0.82 -7.04 -7.78
CA PHE A 94 0.99 -6.15 -6.62
C PHE A 94 -0.07 -6.42 -5.54
N ASN A 95 -1.34 -6.50 -5.92
CA ASN A 95 -2.43 -6.80 -5.00
C ASN A 95 -2.30 -8.20 -4.36
N ALA A 96 -1.88 -9.20 -5.13
CA ALA A 96 -1.62 -10.54 -4.61
C ALA A 96 -0.50 -10.54 -3.56
N ARG A 97 0.64 -9.89 -3.86
CA ARG A 97 1.77 -9.76 -2.93
C ARG A 97 1.37 -9.03 -1.65
N ARG A 98 0.59 -7.94 -1.76
CA ARG A 98 0.09 -7.18 -0.62
C ARG A 98 -0.84 -8.01 0.27
N LYS A 99 -1.78 -8.76 -0.32
CA LYS A 99 -2.69 -9.65 0.42
C LYS A 99 -1.92 -10.74 1.17
N LEU A 100 -0.92 -11.36 0.52
CA LEU A 100 -0.09 -12.39 1.14
C LEU A 100 0.70 -11.85 2.34
N LYS A 101 1.40 -10.72 2.18
CA LYS A 101 2.14 -10.08 3.28
C LYS A 101 1.23 -9.77 4.48
N GLY A 102 0.01 -9.28 4.21
CA GLY A 102 -0.99 -9.02 5.24
C GLY A 102 -1.43 -10.29 5.97
N ALA A 103 -1.70 -11.38 5.24
CA ALA A 103 -2.12 -12.65 5.83
C ALA A 103 -1.06 -13.23 6.77
N ILE A 104 0.22 -13.22 6.38
CA ILE A 104 1.33 -13.69 7.22
C ILE A 104 1.43 -12.88 8.52
N LEU A 105 1.31 -11.55 8.42
CA LEU A 105 1.32 -10.68 9.61
C LEU A 105 0.16 -11.03 10.55
N THR A 106 -1.05 -11.24 10.02
CA THR A 106 -2.21 -11.67 10.82
C THR A 106 -1.95 -13.01 11.50
N THR A 107 -1.42 -14.01 10.79
CA THR A 107 -1.07 -15.31 11.40
C THR A 107 -0.07 -15.15 12.54
N MET A 108 1.01 -14.37 12.34
CA MET A 108 1.99 -14.11 13.41
C MET A 108 1.36 -13.45 14.64
N LEU A 109 0.43 -12.51 14.44
CA LEU A 109 -0.29 -11.85 15.54
C LEU A 109 -1.20 -12.83 16.29
N VAL A 110 -1.96 -13.66 15.57
CA VAL A 110 -2.83 -14.68 16.16
C VAL A 110 -2.02 -15.72 16.94
N SER A 111 -0.90 -16.20 16.39
CA SER A 111 0.01 -17.12 17.08
C SER A 111 0.63 -16.50 18.34
N ARG A 112 0.90 -15.20 18.34
CA ARG A 112 1.38 -14.47 19.53
C ARG A 112 0.32 -14.36 20.62
N ASN A 113 -0.94 -14.08 20.25
CA ASN A 113 -2.06 -14.09 21.21
C ASN A 113 -2.32 -15.48 21.79
N PHE A 114 -2.14 -16.54 21.01
CA PHE A 114 -2.29 -17.92 21.48
C PHE A 114 -1.19 -18.34 22.46
N SER A 115 0.02 -17.79 22.31
CA SER A 115 1.16 -18.07 23.20
C SER A 115 1.08 -17.35 24.57
N GLY A 116 0.17 -16.37 24.73
CA GLY A 116 -0.04 -15.62 25.98
C GLY A 116 -1.27 -16.04 26.79
N GLY A 117 -2.00 -17.08 26.37
CA GLY A 117 -3.29 -17.48 26.95
C GLY A 117 -3.30 -18.81 27.69
N CYS A 118 -2.13 -19.37 28.05
CA CYS A 118 -2.05 -20.62 28.80
C CYS A 118 -1.98 -20.36 30.32
N GLU A 119 -3.04 -19.75 30.87
CA GLU A 119 -3.35 -19.83 32.30
C GLU A 119 -4.76 -20.43 32.42
N LEU A 120 -4.84 -21.75 32.29
CA LEU A 120 -6.01 -22.54 32.61
C LEU A 120 -6.21 -22.53 34.14
N GLN A 121 -7.18 -21.76 34.64
CA GLN A 121 -7.77 -22.07 35.95
C GLN A 121 -8.84 -23.17 35.77
N PRO A 122 -8.76 -24.29 36.52
CA PRO A 122 -9.82 -25.29 36.52
C PRO A 122 -10.99 -24.79 37.39
N SER A 123 -12.12 -24.49 36.74
CA SER A 123 -13.41 -24.26 37.40
C SER A 123 -13.90 -25.55 38.08
N ARG A 124 -14.12 -25.48 39.40
CA ARG A 124 -14.69 -26.56 40.22
C ARG A 124 -16.05 -27.06 39.67
N PRO A 125 -16.37 -28.35 39.74
CA PRO A 125 -17.66 -28.87 39.29
C PRO A 125 -18.77 -28.51 40.29
N ARG A 126 -19.89 -28.02 39.76
CA ARG A 126 -21.20 -27.99 40.45
C ARG A 126 -21.81 -29.39 40.34
N GLU A 127 -21.96 -30.09 41.45
CA GLU A 127 -22.92 -31.18 41.56
C GLU A 127 -24.13 -30.72 42.38
N ALA A 128 -25.30 -30.92 41.77
CA ALA A 128 -26.61 -30.72 42.36
C ALA A 128 -27.10 -32.06 42.95
N CYS A 129 -27.78 -32.05 44.10
CA CYS A 129 -28.93 -32.94 44.37
C CYS A 129 -29.70 -32.56 45.66
N ARG A 130 -30.99 -32.21 45.46
CA ARG A 130 -32.20 -32.51 46.24
C ARG A 130 -32.11 -32.74 47.77
N GLY A 131 -32.72 -31.82 48.52
CA GLY A 131 -34.04 -31.97 49.17
C GLY A 131 -34.31 -33.04 50.25
N ARG A 132 -34.90 -32.54 51.37
CA ARG A 132 -35.97 -33.12 52.22
C ARG A 132 -35.57 -33.67 53.61
N GLY A 133 -36.03 -32.96 54.65
CA GLY A 133 -36.83 -33.49 55.77
C GLY A 133 -36.12 -34.19 56.92
N GLY A 134 -36.30 -33.64 58.13
CA GLY A 134 -35.93 -34.22 59.42
C GLY A 134 -35.88 -33.13 60.49
#